data_AF-A0A060CBF8-F1
#
_entry.id   AF-A0A060CBF8-F1
#
_cell.length_a   1.000
_cell.length_b   1.000
_cell.length_c   1.000
_cell.angle_alpha   90.00
_cell.angle_beta   90.00
_cell.angle_gamma   90.00
#
_symmetry.space_group_name_H-M   'P 1'
#
loop_
_entity.id
_entity.type
_entity.pdbx_description
1 polymer ?
#
loop_
_entity_poly.entity_id
_entity_poly.type
_entity_poly.pdbx_seq_one_letter_code
_entity_poly.pdbx_strand_id
1 'polypeptide(L)' 'MLARIHERGVKVCVWINPYIAQKSPLFDEGVRNGYFIHNSDGSVWQWDKWQAGMAIVDFTNPGCHALVSGEA' A
#
# COMPACT_ATOMS: atom_id res chain seq x y z
N MET A 1 15.75 -15.26 8.05
CA MET A 1 16.42 -14.10 8.66
C MET A 1 15.77 -13.73 10.00
N LEU A 2 14.48 -13.34 10.02
CA LEU A 2 13.77 -12.87 11.21
C LEU A 2 13.82 -13.83 12.42
N ALA A 3 13.58 -15.13 12.21
CA ALA A 3 13.61 -16.12 13.28
C ALA A 3 14.93 -16.11 14.08
N ARG A 4 16.08 -16.01 13.39
CA ARG A 4 17.41 -15.95 14.02
C ARG A 4 17.63 -14.67 14.83
N ILE A 5 16.96 -13.57 14.48
CA ILE A 5 17.02 -12.32 15.25
C ILE A 5 16.21 -12.48 16.54
N HIS A 6 15.04 -13.12 16.47
CA HIS A 6 14.20 -13.39 17.64
C HIS A 6 14.84 -14.38 18.63
N GLU A 7 15.59 -15.38 18.15
CA GLU A 7 16.38 -16.31 18.99
C GLU A 7 17.37 -15.58 19.91
N ARG A 8 17.80 -14.35 19.55
CA ARG A 8 18.68 -13.51 20.36
C ARG A 8 17.95 -12.59 21.35
N GLY A 9 16.63 -12.75 21.48
CA GLY A 9 15.79 -11.90 22.34
C GLY A 9 15.51 -10.50 21.79
N VAL A 10 15.87 -10.22 20.53
CA VAL A 10 15.69 -8.90 19.90
C VAL A 10 14.32 -8.80 19.25
N LYS A 11 13.61 -7.69 19.48
CA LYS A 11 12.35 -7.37 18.78
C LYS A 11 12.64 -6.73 17.43
N VAL A 12 11.86 -7.09 16.41
CA VAL A 12 11.95 -6.52 15.06
C VAL A 12 10.75 -5.62 14.81
N CYS A 13 11.02 -4.41 14.32
CA CYS A 13 10.03 -3.47 13.81
C CYS A 13 10.35 -3.19 12.34
N VAL A 14 9.32 -3.02 11.51
CA VAL A 14 9.47 -2.77 10.07
C VAL A 14 8.75 -1.49 9.69
N TRP A 15 9.24 -0.85 8.64
CA TRP A 15 8.63 0.36 8.10
C TRP A 15 7.45 0.01 7.20
N ILE A 16 6.35 0.75 7.34
CA ILE A 16 5.17 0.71 6.47
C ILE A 16 4.73 2.14 6.16
N ASN A 17 3.98 2.32 5.08
CA ASN A 17 3.39 3.60 4.69
C ASN A 17 2.07 3.41 3.92
N PRO A 18 1.20 4.44 3.87
CA PRO A 18 -0.14 4.31 3.27
C PRO A 18 -0.18 4.52 1.75
N TYR A 19 0.92 4.27 1.04
CA TYR A 19 1.03 4.54 -0.40
C TYR A 19 1.65 3.37 -1.17
N ILE A 20 1.18 3.15 -2.39
CA ILE A 20 1.63 2.07 -3.26
C ILE A 20 2.24 2.64 -4.54
N ALA A 21 3.46 2.23 -4.87
CA ALA A 21 4.13 2.60 -6.12
C ALA A 21 3.47 1.93 -7.32
N GLN A 22 3.43 2.60 -8.48
CA GLN A 22 2.80 2.05 -9.70
C GLN A 22 3.38 0.72 -10.16
N LYS A 23 4.68 0.49 -9.93
CA LYS A 23 5.35 -0.77 -10.30
C LYS A 23 4.87 -1.97 -9.46
N SER A 24 4.26 -1.74 -8.30
CA SER A 24 3.80 -2.83 -7.44
C SER A 24 2.62 -3.56 -8.10
N PRO A 25 2.58 -4.91 -8.07
CA PRO A 25 1.39 -5.66 -8.50
C PRO A 25 0.12 -5.28 -7.72
N LEU A 26 0.28 -4.80 -6.49
CA LEU A 26 -0.81 -4.29 -5.66
C LEU A 26 -1.44 -3.01 -6.24
N PHE A 27 -0.73 -2.29 -7.10
CA PHE A 27 -1.29 -1.11 -7.75
C PHE A 27 -2.48 -1.49 -8.63
N ASP A 28 -2.31 -2.51 -9.49
CA ASP A 28 -3.39 -2.95 -10.38
C ASP A 28 -4.61 -3.47 -9.60
N GLU A 29 -4.39 -4.11 -8.45
CA GLU A 29 -5.47 -4.51 -7.55
C GLU A 29 -6.21 -3.30 -6.95
N GLY A 30 -5.47 -2.30 -6.48
CA GLY A 30 -6.05 -1.07 -5.95
C GLY A 30 -6.84 -0.30 -7.01
N VAL A 31 -6.38 -0.27 -8.26
CA VAL A 31 -7.12 0.32 -9.39
C VAL A 31 -8.40 -0.45 -9.66
N ARG A 32 -8.33 -1.78 -9.82
CA ARG A 32 -9.50 -2.61 -10.15
C ARG A 32 -10.62 -2.51 -9.12
N ASN A 33 -10.28 -2.37 -7.84
CA ASN A 33 -11.26 -2.33 -6.75
C ASN A 33 -11.58 -0.91 -6.25
N GLY A 34 -10.97 0.13 -6.83
CA GLY A 34 -11.22 1.53 -6.44
C GLY A 34 -10.72 1.85 -5.02
N TYR A 35 -9.58 1.29 -4.60
CA TYR A 35 -9.02 1.47 -3.25
C TYR A 35 -8.12 2.70 -3.09
N PHE A 36 -7.92 3.49 -4.14
CA PHE A 36 -7.11 4.70 -4.09
C PHE A 36 -7.95 5.98 -4.03
N ILE A 37 -7.33 7.08 -3.59
CA ILE A 37 -7.89 8.41 -3.78
C ILE A 37 -7.94 8.73 -5.27
N HIS A 38 -9.03 9.36 -5.70
CA HIS A 38 -9.24 9.76 -7.09
C HIS A 38 -9.28 11.29 -7.23
N ASN A 39 -8.90 11.77 -8.41
CA ASN A 39 -9.16 13.13 -8.85
C ASN A 39 -10.66 13.33 -9.11
N SER A 40 -11.09 14.58 -9.28
CA SER A 40 -12.50 14.90 -9.59
C SER A 40 -12.99 14.32 -10.92
N ASP A 41 -12.10 13.96 -11.83
CA ASP A 41 -12.41 13.28 -13.09
C ASP A 41 -12.50 11.74 -12.97
N GLY A 42 -12.31 11.21 -11.77
CA GLY A 42 -12.34 9.77 -11.48
C GLY A 42 -11.04 9.02 -11.80
N SER A 43 -9.99 9.70 -12.29
CA SER A 43 -8.66 9.09 -12.43
C SER A 43 -8.00 8.89 -11.06
N VAL A 44 -7.16 7.87 -10.92
CA VAL A 44 -6.38 7.66 -9.69
C VAL A 44 -5.42 8.83 -9.48
N TRP A 45 -5.41 9.39 -8.27
CA TRP A 45 -4.47 10.45 -7.92
C TRP A 45 -3.04 9.88 -7.84
N GLN A 46 -2.11 10.46 -8.59
CA GLN A 46 -0.71 10.02 -8.65
C GLN A 46 0.27 11.20 -8.70
N TRP A 47 1.49 10.96 -8.22
CA TRP A 47 2.65 11.83 -8.42
C TRP A 47 3.97 11.06 -8.21
N ASP A 48 5.11 11.76 -8.28
CA ASP A 48 6.46 11.16 -8.25
C ASP A 48 7.35 11.62 -7.07
N LYS A 49 6.78 12.17 -5.99
CA LYS A 49 7.60 12.75 -4.90
C LYS A 49 8.34 11.73 -4.03
N TRP A 50 7.84 10.49 -3.92
CA TRP A 50 8.44 9.45 -3.07
C TRP A 50 8.68 8.14 -3.84
N GLN A 51 7.64 7.63 -4.50
CA GLN A 51 7.76 6.53 -5.44
C GLN A 51 7.20 6.98 -6.78
N ALA A 52 7.78 6.46 -7.87
CA ALA A 52 7.28 6.73 -9.21
C ALA A 52 5.82 6.27 -9.33
N GLY A 53 4.95 7.18 -9.74
CA GLY A 53 3.51 6.97 -9.91
C GLY A 53 2.80 6.48 -8.65
N MET A 54 3.21 6.91 -7.45
CA MET A 54 2.53 6.43 -6.23
C MET A 54 1.07 6.87 -6.19
N ALA A 55 0.20 5.97 -5.70
CA ALA A 55 -1.17 6.30 -5.30
C ALA A 55 -1.33 6.22 -3.78
N ILE A 56 -2.32 6.95 -3.26
CA ILE A 56 -2.68 6.96 -1.83
C ILE A 56 -3.87 6.05 -1.61
N VAL A 57 -3.76 5.15 -0.63
CA VAL A 57 -4.89 4.28 -0.22
C VAL A 57 -5.99 5.13 0.41
N ASP A 58 -7.22 4.96 -0.07
CA ASP A 58 -8.39 5.60 0.51
C ASP A 58 -8.93 4.77 1.67
N PHE A 59 -8.51 5.10 2.90
CA PHE A 59 -8.98 4.43 4.11
C PHE A 59 -10.42 4.80 4.53
N THR A 60 -11.11 5.67 3.79
CA THR A 60 -12.56 5.86 3.96
C THR A 60 -13.37 4.81 3.21
N ASN A 61 -12.75 4.14 2.24
CA ASN A 61 -13.31 2.98 1.56
C ASN A 61 -13.13 1.73 2.44
N PRO A 62 -14.21 1.14 3.01
CA PRO A 62 -14.09 -0.03 3.88
C PRO A 62 -13.57 -1.28 3.15
N GLY A 63 -13.57 -1.30 1.81
CA GLY A 63 -13.01 -2.39 1.02
C GLY A 63 -11.48 -2.41 0.97
N CYS A 64 -10.80 -1.29 1.27
CA CYS A 64 -9.35 -1.19 1.09
C CYS A 64 -8.53 -2.08 2.04
N HIS A 65 -9.16 -2.66 3.08
CA HIS A 65 -8.49 -3.51 4.05
C HIS A 65 -7.74 -4.68 3.39
N ALA A 66 -8.32 -5.30 2.36
CA ALA A 66 -7.70 -6.42 1.65
C ALA A 66 -6.31 -6.06 1.07
N LEU A 67 -6.15 -4.82 0.60
CA LEU A 67 -4.91 -4.31 0.02
C LEU A 67 -3.79 -4.12 1.07
N VAL A 68 -4.16 -3.90 2.34
CA VAL A 68 -3.21 -3.52 3.41
C VAL A 68 -3.05 -4.58 4.49
N SER A 69 -4.02 -5.49 4.68
CA SER A 69 -3.95 -6.58 5.66
C SER A 69 -3.19 -7.79 5.15
N GLY A 70 -2.96 -7.90 3.83
CA GLY A 70 -2.30 -9.05 3.21
C GLY A 70 -3.20 -10.28 3.16
N GLU A 71 -4.52 -10.09 3.19
CA GLU A 71 -5.54 -11.16 3.12
C GLU A 71 -6.10 -11.38 1.70
N ALA A 72 -5.33 -11.02 0.67
CA ALA A 72 -5.67 -11.24 -0.75
C ALA A 72 -5.39 -12.68 -1.22
#